data_AF-A0A6B3VTT1-F1
#
_entry.id   AF-A0A6B3VTT1-F1
#
_cell.length_a   1.000
_cell.length_b   1.000
_cell.length_c   1.000
_cell.angle_alpha   90.00
_cell.angle_beta   90.00
_cell.angle_gamma   90.00
#
_symmetry.space_group_name_H-M   'P 1'
#
loop_
_entity.id
_entity.type
_entity.pdbx_description
1 polymer ?
#
loop_
_entity_poly.entity_id
_entity_poly.type
_entity_poly.pdbx_seq_one_letter_code
_entity_poly.pdbx_strand_id
1 'polypeptide(L)' 'MKSKLFGWFITVYTLPQHRNNGIAHQLVDDVCSWLKDKGAKWARLWSSSSARK' A
#
# COMPACT_ATOMS: atom_id res chain seq x y z
N MET A 1 2.43 -16.42 22.99
CA MET A 1 2.97 -15.92 21.71
C MET A 1 2.52 -14.49 21.49
N LYS A 2 3.42 -13.53 21.21
CA LYS A 2 3.00 -12.19 20.73
C LYS A 2 2.60 -12.30 19.27
N SER A 3 1.37 -11.91 18.94
CA SER A 3 0.91 -11.79 17.55
C SER A 3 1.81 -10.79 16.81
N LYS A 4 2.36 -11.19 15.66
CA LYS A 4 3.15 -10.27 14.82
C LYS A 4 2.19 -9.43 13.99
N LEU A 5 2.27 -8.10 14.13
CA LEU A 5 1.52 -7.17 13.30
C LEU A 5 1.99 -7.27 11.84
N PHE A 6 1.02 -7.27 10.92
CA PHE A 6 1.25 -7.19 9.49
C PHE A 6 0.19 -6.27 8.86
N GLY A 7 0.55 -5.62 7.77
CA GLY A 7 -0.36 -4.78 7.00
C GLY A 7 -0.97 -5.52 5.82
N TRP A 8 -2.18 -5.12 5.43
CA TRP A 8 -2.81 -5.55 4.19
C TRP A 8 -3.39 -4.33 3.49
N PHE A 9 -2.97 -4.07 2.25
CA PHE A 9 -3.58 -3.03 1.45
C PHE A 9 -4.83 -3.57 0.78
N ILE A 10 -5.95 -2.88 1.00
CA ILE A 10 -7.21 -3.15 0.31
C ILE A 10 -7.49 -1.91 -0.52
N THR A 11 -7.74 -2.12 -1.82
CA THR A 11 -8.23 -1.10 -2.75
C THR A 11 -7.36 0.16 -2.85
N VAL A 12 -6.27 0.10 -3.60
CA VAL A 12 -5.52 1.30 -4.03
C VAL A 12 -6.15 1.83 -5.31
N TYR A 13 -6.67 3.06 -5.26
CA TYR A 13 -7.35 3.67 -6.41
C TYR A 13 -6.91 5.12 -6.62
N THR A 14 -6.72 5.47 -7.88
CA THR A 14 -6.49 6.84 -8.32
C THR A 14 -7.46 7.14 -9.46
N LEU A 15 -8.17 8.27 -9.34
CA LEU A 15 -9.07 8.77 -10.37
C LEU A 15 -8.36 8.83 -11.73
N PRO A 16 -9.00 8.43 -12.84
CA PRO A 16 -8.35 8.31 -14.15
C PRO A 16 -7.55 9.56 -14.58
N GLN A 17 -8.13 10.75 -14.38
CA GLN A 17 -7.52 12.03 -14.72
C GLN A 17 -6.28 12.40 -13.89
N HIS A 18 -5.99 11.64 -12.83
CA HIS A 18 -4.85 11.86 -11.95
C HIS A 18 -3.85 10.69 -11.95
N ARG A 19 -4.04 9.68 -12.80
CA ARG A 19 -3.11 8.55 -12.94
C ARG A 19 -1.78 8.99 -13.56
N ASN A 20 -0.76 8.14 -13.42
CA ASN A 20 0.61 8.37 -13.91
C ASN A 20 1.35 9.58 -13.29
N ASN A 21 0.83 10.11 -12.18
CA ASN A 21 1.44 11.22 -11.43
C ASN A 21 2.06 10.78 -10.10
N GLY A 22 2.33 9.48 -9.91
CA GLY A 22 2.93 8.95 -8.67
C GLY A 22 2.01 8.89 -7.44
N ILE A 23 0.77 9.36 -7.52
CA ILE A 23 -0.17 9.44 -6.37
C ILE A 23 -0.34 8.08 -5.66
N ALA A 24 -0.58 7.01 -6.42
CA ALA A 24 -0.75 5.68 -5.83
C ALA A 24 0.52 5.19 -5.11
N HIS A 25 1.70 5.53 -5.63
CA HIS A 25 2.98 5.18 -5.02
C HIS A 25 3.17 5.94 -3.71
N GLN A 26 2.93 7.26 -3.72
CA GLN A 26 3.02 8.09 -2.52
C GLN A 26 2.08 7.61 -1.41
N LEU A 27 0.83 7.26 -1.76
CA LEU A 27 -0.13 6.71 -0.81
C LEU A 27 0.37 5.39 -0.18
N VAL A 28 0.94 4.49 -0.99
CA VAL A 28 1.48 3.22 -0.51
C VAL A 28 2.66 3.43 0.44
N ASP A 29 3.55 4.38 0.12
CA ASP A 29 4.72 4.70 0.93
C ASP A 29 4.35 5.33 2.28
N ASP A 30 3.38 6.24 2.29
CA ASP A 30 2.89 6.87 3.52
C ASP A 30 2.29 5.82 4.46
N VAL A 31 1.46 4.91 3.93
CA VAL A 31 0.86 3.82 4.72
C VAL A 31 1.91 2.81 5.16
N CYS A 32 2.91 2.50 4.33
CA CYS A 32 4.02 1.63 4.73
C CYS A 32 4.81 2.24 5.89
N SER A 33 5.06 3.55 5.86
CA SER A 33 5.75 4.27 6.94
C SER A 33 4.92 4.20 8.22
N TRP A 34 3.63 4.49 8.14
CA TRP A 34 2.72 4.36 9.28
C TRP A 34 2.67 2.93 9.85
N LEU A 35 2.62 1.90 9.00
CA LEU A 35 2.63 0.50 9.43
C LEU A 35 3.93 0.11 10.15
N LYS A 36 5.08 0.60 9.66
CA LYS A 36 6.38 0.39 10.32
C LYS A 36 6.39 1.01 11.71
N ASP A 37 5.86 2.22 11.86
CA ASP A 37 5.75 2.90 13.17
C ASP A 37 4.83 2.16 14.15
N LYS A 38 3.83 1.41 13.63
CA LYS A 38 3.00 0.51 14.43
C LYS A 38 3.66 -0.84 14.75
N GLY A 39 4.87 -1.10 14.25
CA GLY A 39 5.61 -2.33 14.48
C GLY A 39 5.26 -3.47 13.53
N ALA A 40 4.62 -3.19 12.40
CA ALA A 40 4.40 -4.19 11.36
C ALA A 40 5.71 -4.48 10.62
N LYS A 41 6.07 -5.76 10.47
CA LYS A 41 7.29 -6.18 9.74
C LYS A 41 7.12 -6.24 8.23
N TRP A 42 5.88 -6.41 7.78
CA TRP A 42 5.56 -6.63 6.38
C TRP A 42 4.14 -6.16 6.10
N ALA A 43 3.95 -5.66 4.88
CA ALA A 43 2.66 -5.37 4.31
C ALA A 43 2.52 -6.14 2.99
N ARG A 44 1.30 -6.55 2.66
CA ARG A 44 1.01 -7.32 1.44
C ARG A 44 -0.17 -6.72 0.70
N LEU A 45 -0.20 -6.95 -0.60
CA LEU A 45 -1.30 -6.58 -1.48
C LEU A 45 -1.37 -7.55 -2.65
N TRP A 46 -2.53 -7.64 -3.29
CA TRP A 46 -2.65 -8.22 -4.63
C TRP A 46 -2.70 -7.10 -5.65
N SER A 47 -1.78 -7.13 -6.61
CA SER A 47 -1.73 -6.13 -7.66
C SER A 47 -2.92 -6.31 -8.60
N SER A 48 -3.52 -5.19 -9.01
CA SER A 48 -4.48 -5.19 -10.11
C SER A 48 -3.74 -5.41 -11.44
N SER A 49 -4.47 -5.82 -12.48
CA SER A 49 -3.91 -5.91 -13.83
C SER A 49 -3.34 -4.57 -14.33
N SER A 50 -3.95 -3.45 -13.91
CA SER A 50 -3.49 -2.10 -14.26
C SER A 50 -2.13 -1.74 -13.66
N ALA A 51 -1.73 -2.36 -12.55
CA ALA A 51 -0.44 -2.11 -11.90
C ALA A 51 0.70 -2.99 -12.44
N ARG A 52 0.40 -3.96 -13.32
CA ARG A 52 1.39 -4.89 -13.92
C ARG A 52 1.79 -4.51 -15.35
N LYS A 53 1.22 -3.45 -15.90
CA LYS A 53 1.61 -2.90 -17.20
C LYS A 53 2.81 -1.98 -17.03
#